data_AF-A0A1J4NST8-F1
#
_entry.id   AF-A0A1J4NST8-F1
#
_cell.length_a   1.000
_cell.length_b   1.000
_cell.length_c   1.000
_cell.angle_alpha   90.00
_cell.angle_beta   90.00
_cell.angle_gamma   90.00
#
_symmetry.space_group_name_H-M   'P 1'
#
loop_
_entity.id
_entity.type
_entity.pdbx_description
1 polymer ?
#
loop_
_entity_poly.entity_id
_entity_poly.type
_entity_poly.pdbx_seq_one_letter_code
_entity_poly.pdbx_strand_id
1 'polypeptide(L)'
;MTGLWADGGPYQAWVDHLRRWAALEPVDPAALPPLTQEQFDADTWARLTAHLTGALTARLVAWADAMVRALAQAHDEFSYGRELAQARTGLHTVRALAAHPGLPASLRERLTALVDEQIPQVQAQLERGLEEEARRGTDPRRVEARRRTLRDNALTATLGAPPPPAPGQPWAYDPAAPPRRRILPG
;
A
#
# COMPACT_ATOMS: atom_id res chain seq x y z
N MET A 1 32.50 18.58 -19.15
CA MET A 1 32.17 17.52 -18.16
C MET A 1 31.26 18.15 -17.12
N THR A 2 29.96 18.19 -17.42
CA THR A 2 28.99 19.06 -16.74
C THR A 2 27.78 18.21 -16.35
N GLY A 3 27.47 18.09 -15.06
CA GLY A 3 26.24 17.41 -14.64
C GLY A 3 26.21 16.80 -13.24
N LEU A 4 26.76 17.47 -12.21
CA LEU A 4 26.82 16.89 -10.85
C LEU A 4 25.81 17.47 -9.84
N TRP A 5 25.04 18.52 -10.17
CA TRP A 5 24.17 19.19 -9.19
C TRP A 5 22.98 19.93 -9.84
N ALA A 6 22.17 19.23 -10.63
CA ALA A 6 20.82 19.69 -10.95
C ALA A 6 19.85 18.89 -10.08
N ASP A 7 19.12 19.59 -9.22
CA ASP A 7 18.10 19.11 -8.26
C ASP A 7 18.62 18.55 -6.93
N GLY A 8 18.02 19.03 -5.83
CA GLY A 8 18.50 18.94 -4.45
C GLY A 8 18.94 17.54 -4.01
N GLY A 9 19.94 17.48 -3.12
CA GLY A 9 20.60 16.24 -2.69
C GLY A 9 19.69 15.15 -2.08
N PRO A 10 20.27 14.05 -1.56
CA PRO A 10 19.52 12.84 -1.17
C PRO A 10 18.26 13.10 -0.34
N TYR A 11 18.31 14.04 0.62
CA TYR A 11 17.13 14.47 1.38
C TYR A 11 15.97 14.95 0.51
N GLN A 12 16.22 15.86 -0.44
CA GLN A 12 15.19 16.45 -1.29
C GLN A 12 14.58 15.40 -2.22
N ALA A 13 15.41 14.54 -2.82
CA ALA A 13 14.95 13.43 -3.64
C ALA A 13 13.98 12.51 -2.88
N TRP A 14 14.29 12.19 -1.62
CA TRP A 14 13.40 11.42 -0.75
C TRP A 14 12.12 12.18 -0.42
N VAL A 15 12.20 13.43 0.01
CA VAL A 15 11.00 14.21 0.38
C VAL A 15 10.05 14.41 -0.80
N ASP A 16 10.58 14.70 -1.99
CA ASP A 16 9.78 14.86 -3.20
C ASP A 16 9.14 13.55 -3.64
N HIS A 17 9.89 12.44 -3.60
CA HIS A 17 9.34 11.12 -3.85
C HIS A 17 8.21 10.80 -2.86
N LEU A 18 8.44 10.99 -1.55
CA LEU A 18 7.45 10.67 -0.51
C LEU A 18 6.17 11.49 -0.66
N ARG A 19 6.29 12.77 -1.03
CA ARG A 19 5.14 13.63 -1.31
C ARG A 19 4.30 13.11 -2.46
N ARG A 20 4.93 12.82 -3.60
CA ARG A 20 4.26 12.34 -4.81
C ARG A 20 3.68 10.94 -4.61
N TRP A 21 4.44 10.06 -3.96
CA TRP A 21 4.00 8.71 -3.61
C TRP A 21 2.80 8.72 -2.66
N ALA A 22 2.80 9.59 -1.64
CA ALA A 22 1.65 9.76 -0.75
C ALA A 22 0.42 10.31 -1.50
N ALA A 23 0.62 11.13 -2.52
CA ALA A 23 -0.43 11.66 -3.41
C ALA A 23 -0.93 10.66 -4.47
N LEU A 24 -0.57 9.37 -4.35
CA LEU A 24 -0.96 8.32 -5.30
C LEU A 24 -0.33 8.42 -6.70
N GLU A 25 0.68 9.27 -6.90
CA GLU A 25 1.36 9.37 -8.19
C GLU A 25 2.21 8.11 -8.49
N PRO A 26 2.33 7.73 -9.78
CA PRO A 26 3.21 6.66 -10.20
C PRO A 26 4.67 7.14 -10.16
N VAL A 27 5.36 6.83 -9.06
CA VAL A 27 6.78 7.12 -8.88
C VAL A 27 7.57 5.83 -8.66
N ASP A 28 8.74 5.73 -9.29
CA ASP A 28 9.62 4.57 -9.18
C ASP A 28 10.50 4.69 -7.91
N PRO A 29 10.38 3.77 -6.94
CA PRO A 29 11.25 3.77 -5.76
C PRO A 29 12.70 3.41 -6.10
N ALA A 30 12.98 2.70 -7.21
CA ALA A 30 14.34 2.33 -7.60
C ALA A 30 15.23 3.55 -7.92
N ALA A 31 14.63 4.71 -8.19
CA ALA A 31 15.33 5.96 -8.43
C ALA A 31 15.82 6.64 -7.13
N LEU A 32 15.44 6.13 -5.94
CA LEU A 32 15.81 6.75 -4.67
C LEU A 32 17.28 6.50 -4.30
N PRO A 33 18.04 7.55 -3.93
CA PRO A 33 19.41 7.38 -3.49
C PRO A 33 19.48 6.69 -2.12
N PRO A 34 20.56 5.96 -1.81
CA PRO A 34 20.78 5.43 -0.47
C PRO A 34 20.99 6.57 0.53
N LEU A 35 20.40 6.43 1.71
CA LEU A 35 20.57 7.33 2.85
C LEU A 35 21.55 6.71 3.84
N THR A 36 22.48 7.52 4.34
CA THR A 36 23.23 7.17 5.55
C THR A 36 22.94 8.20 6.64
N GLN A 37 22.78 7.73 7.88
CA GLN A 37 22.43 8.61 8.99
C GLN A 37 23.50 9.68 9.25
N GLU A 38 24.76 9.36 8.98
CA GLU A 38 25.92 10.25 9.14
C GLU A 38 25.93 11.44 8.17
N GLN A 39 25.13 11.41 7.09
CA GLN A 39 25.03 12.51 6.12
C GLN A 39 24.22 13.71 6.64
N PHE A 40 23.47 13.53 7.73
CA PHE A 40 22.52 14.52 8.22
C PHE A 40 22.79 14.85 9.69
N ASP A 41 22.54 16.10 10.08
CA ASP A 41 22.41 16.44 11.49
C ASP A 41 21.15 15.78 12.09
N ALA A 42 21.07 15.77 13.41
CA ALA A 42 19.98 15.13 14.15
C ALA A 42 18.60 15.71 13.77
N ASP A 43 18.52 17.01 13.52
CA ASP A 43 17.27 17.70 13.19
C ASP A 43 16.77 17.33 11.78
N THR A 44 17.66 17.29 10.79
CA THR A 44 17.37 16.91 9.41
C THR A 44 16.98 15.45 9.35
N TRP A 45 17.66 14.59 10.11
CA TRP A 45 17.30 13.18 10.24
C TRP A 45 15.91 12.98 10.86
N ALA A 46 15.59 13.74 11.93
CA ALA A 46 14.28 13.70 12.56
C ALA A 46 13.16 14.15 11.60
N ARG A 47 13.39 15.21 10.83
CA ARG A 47 12.43 15.69 9.80
C ARG A 47 12.22 14.66 8.70
N LEU A 48 13.28 14.04 8.21
CA LEU A 48 13.17 12.98 7.19
C LEU A 48 12.37 11.78 7.69
N THR A 49 12.61 11.37 8.94
CA THR A 49 11.84 10.31 9.60
C THR A 49 10.36 10.67 9.73
N ALA A 50 10.05 11.94 10.03
CA ALA A 50 8.68 12.45 10.06
C ALA A 50 8.01 12.42 8.67
N HIS A 51 8.74 12.78 7.61
CA HIS A 51 8.23 12.66 6.24
C HIS A 51 7.95 11.21 5.83
N LEU A 52 8.86 10.28 6.18
CA LEU A 52 8.69 8.85 5.90
C LEU A 52 7.46 8.28 6.58
N THR A 53 7.36 8.49 7.89
CA THR A 53 6.22 8.01 8.69
C THR A 53 4.91 8.65 8.24
N GLY A 54 4.89 9.96 8.01
CA GLY A 54 3.72 10.67 7.50
C GLY A 54 3.25 10.16 6.13
N ALA A 55 4.17 9.93 5.19
CA ALA A 55 3.84 9.40 3.88
C ALA A 55 3.30 7.96 3.95
N LEU A 56 3.91 7.09 4.76
CA LEU A 56 3.44 5.72 4.99
C LEU A 56 2.03 5.71 5.59
N THR A 57 1.78 6.51 6.62
CA THR A 57 0.46 6.63 7.23
C THR A 57 -0.57 7.14 6.23
N ALA A 58 -0.26 8.21 5.48
CA ALA A 58 -1.16 8.74 4.46
C ALA A 58 -1.51 7.69 3.39
N ARG A 59 -0.51 6.91 2.94
CA ARG A 59 -0.73 5.84 1.97
C ARG A 59 -1.56 4.70 2.53
N LEU A 60 -1.32 4.29 3.77
CA LEU A 60 -2.12 3.26 4.44
C LEU A 60 -3.59 3.69 4.60
N VAL A 61 -3.84 4.94 5.00
CA VAL A 61 -5.20 5.48 5.10
C VAL A 61 -5.88 5.49 3.74
N ALA A 62 -5.22 6.04 2.71
CA ALA A 62 -5.77 6.09 1.36
C ALA A 62 -6.07 4.68 0.80
N TRP A 63 -5.18 3.72 1.08
CA TRP A 63 -5.37 2.32 0.72
C TRP A 63 -6.59 1.71 1.44
N ALA A 64 -6.70 1.89 2.75
CA ALA A 64 -7.81 1.35 3.55
C ALA A 64 -9.16 1.90 3.08
N ASP A 65 -9.22 3.22 2.85
CA ASP A 65 -10.39 3.90 2.32
C ASP A 65 -10.81 3.37 0.94
N ALA A 66 -9.85 3.18 0.04
CA ALA A 66 -10.11 2.63 -1.29
C ALA A 66 -10.61 1.18 -1.21
N MET A 67 -9.99 0.35 -0.38
CA MET A 67 -10.41 -1.03 -0.14
C MET A 67 -11.84 -1.08 0.40
N VAL A 68 -12.17 -0.32 1.44
CA VAL A 68 -13.52 -0.30 2.04
C VAL A 68 -14.56 0.10 0.99
N ARG A 69 -14.28 1.14 0.18
CA ARG A 69 -15.17 1.54 -0.92
C ARG A 69 -15.34 0.46 -1.99
N ALA A 70 -14.27 -0.26 -2.33
CA ALA A 70 -14.31 -1.34 -3.31
C ALA A 70 -15.11 -2.54 -2.81
N LEU A 71 -14.89 -2.96 -1.55
CA LEU A 71 -15.63 -4.06 -0.92
C LEU A 71 -17.13 -3.73 -0.77
N ALA A 72 -17.48 -2.48 -0.46
CA ALA A 72 -18.87 -2.04 -0.39
C ALA A 72 -19.59 -2.10 -1.75
N GLN A 73 -18.87 -1.96 -2.85
CA GLN A 73 -19.39 -2.05 -4.22
C GLN A 73 -19.39 -3.48 -4.77
N ALA A 74 -18.74 -4.43 -4.11
CA ALA A 74 -18.70 -5.81 -4.55
C ALA A 74 -20.07 -6.50 -4.34
N HIS A 75 -20.72 -6.84 -5.45
CA HIS A 75 -22.06 -7.43 -5.45
C HIS A 75 -22.07 -8.92 -5.12
N ASP A 76 -20.99 -9.64 -5.48
CA ASP A 76 -20.84 -11.09 -5.37
C ASP A 76 -19.49 -11.49 -4.75
N GLU A 77 -19.36 -12.77 -4.39
CA GLU A 77 -18.19 -13.32 -3.69
C GLU A 77 -16.91 -13.30 -4.55
N PHE A 78 -17.03 -13.46 -5.87
CA PHE A 78 -15.88 -13.41 -6.76
C PHE A 78 -15.33 -11.99 -6.83
N SER A 79 -16.20 -11.00 -7.03
CA SER A 79 -15.83 -9.59 -6.97
C SER A 79 -15.22 -9.22 -5.62
N TYR A 80 -15.83 -9.67 -4.51
CA TYR A 80 -15.31 -9.42 -3.16
C TYR A 80 -13.90 -10.00 -2.96
N GLY A 81 -13.68 -11.25 -3.38
CA GLY A 81 -12.36 -11.89 -3.32
C GLY A 81 -11.32 -11.19 -4.20
N ARG A 82 -11.72 -10.73 -5.40
CA ARG A 82 -10.83 -9.94 -6.28
C ARG A 82 -10.40 -8.64 -5.62
N GLU A 83 -11.32 -7.90 -5.01
CA GLU A 83 -10.98 -6.64 -4.33
C GLU A 83 -10.05 -6.87 -3.12
N LEU A 84 -10.22 -7.97 -2.38
CA LEU A 84 -9.27 -8.35 -1.31
C LEU A 84 -7.89 -8.71 -1.85
N ALA A 85 -7.81 -9.47 -2.94
CA ALA A 85 -6.54 -9.77 -3.61
C ALA A 85 -5.86 -8.49 -4.10
N GLN A 86 -6.62 -7.54 -4.65
CA GLN A 86 -6.10 -6.24 -5.05
C GLN A 86 -5.62 -5.40 -3.86
N ALA A 87 -6.34 -5.44 -2.74
CA ALA A 87 -5.93 -4.77 -1.51
C ALA A 87 -4.60 -5.31 -0.99
N ARG A 88 -4.36 -6.63 -1.08
CA ARG A 88 -3.05 -7.23 -0.75
C ARG A 88 -1.92 -6.69 -1.60
N THR A 89 -2.14 -6.51 -2.90
CA THR A 89 -1.15 -5.88 -3.81
C THR A 89 -0.79 -4.47 -3.33
N GLY A 90 -1.78 -3.68 -2.91
CA GLY A 90 -1.55 -2.35 -2.34
C GLY A 90 -0.68 -2.38 -1.07
N LEU A 91 -0.92 -3.33 -0.16
CA LEU A 91 -0.09 -3.53 1.04
C LEU A 91 1.35 -3.91 0.68
N HIS A 92 1.57 -4.74 -0.34
CA HIS A 92 2.92 -5.05 -0.81
C HIS A 92 3.68 -3.80 -1.25
N THR A 93 3.02 -2.85 -1.92
CA THR A 93 3.64 -1.57 -2.31
C THR A 93 4.05 -0.74 -1.10
N VAL A 94 3.20 -0.65 -0.06
CA VAL A 94 3.52 0.07 1.18
C VAL A 94 4.68 -0.58 1.91
N ARG A 95 4.64 -1.92 2.07
CA ARG A 95 5.71 -2.69 2.70
C ARG A 95 7.03 -2.56 1.94
N ALA A 96 7.01 -2.53 0.61
CA ALA A 96 8.21 -2.37 -0.21
C ALA A 96 8.92 -1.03 0.05
N LEU A 97 8.18 0.06 0.24
CA LEU A 97 8.77 1.35 0.62
C LEU A 97 9.35 1.32 2.05
N ALA A 98 8.62 0.73 3.00
CA ALA A 98 9.10 0.58 4.38
C ALA A 98 10.37 -0.30 4.46
N ALA A 99 10.47 -1.30 3.58
CA ALA A 99 11.60 -2.21 3.45
C ALA A 99 12.70 -1.73 2.48
N HIS A 100 12.65 -0.47 2.01
CA HIS A 100 13.50 -0.02 0.92
C HIS A 100 15.01 -0.15 1.23
N PRO A 101 15.84 -0.69 0.32
CA PRO A 101 17.27 -0.93 0.58
C PRO A 101 18.08 0.35 0.75
N GLY A 102 17.59 1.47 0.21
CA GLY A 102 18.17 2.79 0.42
C GLY A 102 17.98 3.35 1.84
N LEU A 103 17.21 2.69 2.71
CA LEU A 103 17.07 3.08 4.12
C LEU A 103 18.12 2.40 5.01
N PRO A 104 18.62 3.07 6.06
CA PRO A 104 19.40 2.42 7.10
C PRO A 104 18.63 1.27 7.75
N ALA A 105 19.34 0.20 8.12
CA ALA A 105 18.74 -1.05 8.60
C ALA A 105 17.77 -0.83 9.78
N SER A 106 18.19 -0.04 10.78
CA SER A 106 17.37 0.26 11.97
C SER A 106 16.07 1.00 11.63
N LEU A 107 16.12 1.92 10.66
CA LEU A 107 14.93 2.63 10.20
C LEU A 107 14.03 1.73 9.38
N ARG A 108 14.60 0.92 8.48
CA ARG A 108 13.88 -0.08 7.68
C ARG A 108 13.11 -1.05 8.57
N GLU A 109 13.74 -1.59 9.61
CA GLU A 109 13.11 -2.49 10.58
C GLU A 109 11.95 -1.82 11.30
N ARG A 110 12.15 -0.59 11.80
CA ARG A 110 11.11 0.18 12.50
C ARG A 110 9.92 0.49 11.62
N LEU A 111 10.15 0.95 10.38
CA LEU A 111 9.07 1.28 9.44
C LEU A 111 8.32 0.03 9.00
N THR A 112 9.02 -1.08 8.77
CA THR A 112 8.40 -2.36 8.41
C THR A 112 7.53 -2.87 9.55
N ALA A 113 8.02 -2.83 10.78
CA ALA A 113 7.24 -3.20 11.97
C ALA A 113 5.97 -2.37 12.11
N LEU A 114 6.06 -1.04 11.90
CA LEU A 114 4.90 -0.15 11.95
C LEU A 114 3.83 -0.57 10.93
N VAL A 115 4.21 -0.85 9.69
CA VAL A 115 3.26 -1.30 8.65
C VAL A 115 2.69 -2.68 9.01
N ASP A 116 3.54 -3.60 9.47
CA ASP A 116 3.14 -4.96 9.79
C ASP A 116 2.19 -5.04 10.99
N GLU A 117 2.30 -4.12 11.95
CA GLU A 117 1.36 -3.98 13.07
C GLU A 117 -0.05 -3.52 12.64
N GLN A 118 -0.18 -2.77 11.54
CA GLN A 118 -1.47 -2.26 11.06
C GLN A 118 -2.29 -3.34 10.34
N ILE A 119 -1.63 -4.28 9.65
CA ILE A 119 -2.30 -5.28 8.82
C ILE A 119 -3.28 -6.17 9.62
N PRO A 120 -2.90 -6.73 10.79
CA PRO A 120 -3.83 -7.49 11.63
C PRO A 120 -5.01 -6.65 12.15
N GLN A 121 -4.81 -5.36 12.42
CA GLN A 121 -5.87 -4.47 12.90
C GLN A 121 -6.95 -4.28 11.84
N VAL A 122 -6.55 -4.06 10.59
CA VAL A 122 -7.47 -3.93 9.46
C VAL A 122 -8.19 -5.24 9.18
N GLN A 123 -7.48 -6.37 9.22
CA GLN A 123 -8.09 -7.71 9.10
C GLN A 123 -9.20 -7.90 10.17
N ALA A 124 -8.90 -7.60 11.43
CA ALA A 124 -9.87 -7.73 12.53
C ALA A 124 -11.05 -6.74 12.41
N GLN A 125 -10.86 -5.58 11.79
CA GLN A 125 -11.97 -4.65 11.49
C GLN A 125 -12.92 -5.23 10.43
N LEU A 126 -12.39 -5.84 9.36
CA LEU A 126 -13.21 -6.50 8.34
C LEU A 126 -14.02 -7.66 8.93
N GLU A 127 -13.39 -8.49 9.76
CA GLU A 127 -14.05 -9.62 10.43
C GLU A 127 -15.18 -9.15 11.34
N ARG A 128 -14.94 -8.12 12.18
CA ARG A 128 -15.98 -7.50 13.02
C ARG A 128 -17.11 -6.89 12.19
N GLY A 129 -16.82 -6.29 11.03
CA GLY A 129 -17.83 -5.78 10.11
C GLY A 129 -18.80 -6.88 9.64
N LEU A 130 -18.28 -8.07 9.29
CA LEU A 130 -19.11 -9.22 8.92
C LEU A 130 -19.92 -9.78 10.10
N GLU A 131 -19.38 -9.75 11.32
CA GLU A 131 -20.14 -10.11 12.53
C GLU A 131 -21.28 -9.13 12.82
N GLU A 132 -21.08 -7.84 12.56
CA GLU A 132 -22.14 -6.84 12.65
C GLU A 132 -23.23 -7.04 11.60
N GLU A 133 -22.85 -7.34 10.34
CA GLU A 133 -23.82 -7.68 9.29
C GLU A 133 -24.68 -8.89 9.69
N ALA A 134 -24.06 -9.91 10.28
CA ALA A 134 -24.78 -11.08 10.80
C ALA A 134 -25.82 -10.67 11.87
N ARG A 135 -25.39 -9.82 12.83
CA ARG A 135 -26.26 -9.33 13.92
C ARG A 135 -27.41 -8.46 13.43
N ARG A 136 -27.23 -7.74 12.31
CA ARG A 136 -28.28 -6.92 11.66
C ARG A 136 -29.30 -7.74 10.87
N GLY A 137 -29.14 -9.07 10.79
CA GLY A 137 -30.10 -9.97 10.14
C GLY A 137 -29.86 -10.18 8.64
N THR A 138 -28.67 -9.86 8.13
CA THR A 138 -28.27 -10.25 6.77
C THR A 138 -28.32 -11.78 6.63
N ASP A 139 -28.64 -12.28 5.42
CA ASP A 139 -28.69 -13.72 5.12
C ASP A 139 -27.43 -14.45 5.65
N PRO A 140 -27.57 -15.40 6.60
CA PRO A 140 -26.45 -16.14 7.18
C PRO A 140 -25.58 -16.84 6.15
N ARG A 141 -26.16 -17.35 5.05
CA ARG A 141 -25.39 -18.03 4.00
C ARG A 141 -24.45 -17.07 3.28
N ARG A 142 -24.94 -15.86 3.00
CA ARG A 142 -24.15 -14.79 2.38
C ARG A 142 -23.03 -14.32 3.29
N VAL A 143 -23.31 -14.14 4.59
CA VAL A 143 -22.29 -13.76 5.57
C VAL A 143 -21.20 -14.83 5.68
N GLU A 144 -21.56 -16.12 5.76
CA GLU A 144 -20.55 -17.18 5.84
C GLU A 144 -19.75 -17.33 4.54
N ALA A 145 -20.38 -17.14 3.38
CA ALA A 145 -19.67 -17.08 2.10
C ALA A 145 -18.61 -15.95 2.09
N ARG A 146 -18.98 -14.74 2.53
CA ARG A 146 -18.06 -13.61 2.67
C ARG A 146 -16.94 -13.89 3.67
N ARG A 147 -17.24 -14.51 4.82
CA ARG A 147 -16.22 -14.91 5.81
C ARG A 147 -15.23 -15.90 5.22
N ARG A 148 -15.70 -16.89 4.48
CA ARG A 148 -14.82 -17.84 3.78
C ARG A 148 -13.94 -17.11 2.78
N THR A 149 -14.51 -16.25 1.93
CA THR A 149 -13.74 -15.45 0.97
C THR A 149 -12.69 -14.57 1.65
N LEU A 150 -13.02 -13.96 2.80
CA LEU A 150 -12.07 -13.16 3.58
C LEU A 150 -10.94 -14.02 4.18
N ARG A 151 -11.23 -15.22 4.69
CA ARG A 151 -10.20 -16.15 5.17
C ARG A 151 -9.28 -16.60 4.03
N ASP A 152 -9.86 -16.95 2.88
CA ASP A 152 -9.10 -17.40 1.69
C ASP A 152 -8.22 -16.27 1.11
N ASN A 153 -8.59 -15.00 1.35
CA ASN A 153 -7.88 -13.81 0.88
C ASN A 153 -7.36 -12.94 2.03
N ALA A 154 -6.97 -13.54 3.16
CA ALA A 154 -6.56 -12.81 4.35
C ALA A 154 -5.45 -11.79 4.06
N LEU A 155 -5.61 -10.56 4.57
CA LEU A 155 -4.62 -9.50 4.39
C LEU A 155 -3.30 -9.85 5.07
N THR A 156 -3.37 -10.55 6.21
CA THR A 156 -2.20 -11.03 6.97
C THR A 156 -1.30 -11.98 6.19
N ALA A 157 -1.80 -12.60 5.11
CA ALA A 157 -0.98 -13.41 4.23
C ALA A 157 0.15 -12.60 3.55
N THR A 158 0.07 -11.27 3.50
CA THR A 158 1.18 -10.43 3.02
C THR A 158 2.38 -10.44 3.95
N LEU A 159 2.21 -10.72 5.25
CA LEU A 159 3.29 -10.67 6.25
C LEU A 159 4.36 -11.74 6.00
N GLY A 160 3.93 -12.96 5.63
CA GLY A 160 4.82 -14.11 5.41
C GLY A 160 5.25 -14.33 3.95
N ALA A 161 4.75 -13.53 3.01
CA ALA A 161 5.02 -13.71 1.59
C ALA A 161 6.01 -12.65 1.06
N PRO A 162 7.02 -13.05 0.25
CA PRO A 162 7.77 -12.07 -0.54
C PRO A 162 6.81 -11.32 -1.48
N PRO A 163 7.06 -10.03 -1.77
CA PRO A 163 6.21 -9.30 -2.71
C PRO A 163 6.16 -10.04 -4.04
N PRO A 164 4.99 -10.13 -4.70
CA PRO A 164 4.95 -10.67 -6.05
C PRO A 164 5.94 -9.89 -6.94
N PRO A 165 6.61 -10.55 -7.91
CA PRO A 165 7.53 -9.86 -8.80
C PRO A 165 6.82 -8.66 -9.40
N ALA A 166 7.47 -7.49 -9.32
CA ALA A 166 6.92 -6.24 -9.84
C ALA A 166 6.41 -6.47 -11.26
N PRO A 167 5.11 -6.27 -11.54
CA PRO A 167 4.63 -6.47 -12.89
C PRO A 167 5.20 -5.34 -13.75
N GLY A 168 6.13 -5.68 -14.64
CA GLY A 168 6.17 -4.98 -15.91
C GLY A 168 4.79 -5.14 -16.56
N GLN A 169 4.18 -4.01 -16.97
CA GLN A 169 2.96 -3.87 -17.82
C GLN A 169 1.59 -3.79 -17.10
N PRO A 170 0.52 -3.28 -17.76
CA PRO A 170 0.14 -1.88 -17.89
C PRO A 170 -1.28 -1.62 -17.32
N TRP A 171 -1.62 -2.33 -16.23
CA TRP A 171 -2.98 -2.42 -15.67
C TRP A 171 -3.08 -2.01 -14.20
N ALA A 172 -2.12 -1.23 -13.70
CA ALA A 172 -2.33 -0.44 -12.49
C ALA A 172 -3.53 0.50 -12.72
N TYR A 173 -4.65 0.21 -12.07
CA TYR A 173 -5.82 1.08 -12.10
C TYR A 173 -5.46 2.38 -11.38
N ASP A 174 -5.32 3.44 -12.18
CA ASP A 174 -5.31 4.83 -11.75
C ASP A 174 -6.77 5.26 -11.52
N PRO A 175 -7.16 5.68 -10.30
CA PRO A 175 -8.53 6.11 -10.00
C PRO A 175 -8.96 7.39 -10.77
N ALA A 176 -8.05 8.05 -11.50
CA ALA A 176 -8.34 9.16 -12.40
C ALA A 176 -8.46 8.75 -13.89
N ALA A 177 -8.27 7.48 -14.25
CA ALA A 177 -8.25 7.05 -15.66
C ALA A 177 -9.67 6.83 -16.24
N PRO A 178 -9.99 7.39 -17.42
CA PRO A 178 -11.27 7.15 -18.09
C PRO A 178 -11.40 5.69 -18.58
N PRO A 179 -12.64 5.15 -18.66
CA PRO A 179 -12.86 3.74 -18.97
C PRO A 179 -12.35 3.38 -20.38
N ARG A 180 -11.41 2.43 -20.45
CA ARG A 180 -10.82 1.97 -21.72
C ARG A 180 -11.85 1.16 -22.53
N ARG A 181 -12.21 1.68 -23.70
CA ARG A 181 -13.13 1.06 -24.66
C ARG A 181 -12.46 -0.16 -25.31
N ARG A 182 -13.06 -1.34 -25.12
CA ARG A 182 -12.58 -2.63 -25.67
C ARG A 182 -12.82 -2.65 -27.18
N ILE A 183 -11.77 -2.74 -28.00
CA ILE A 183 -11.89 -3.06 -29.43
C ILE A 183 -11.89 -4.59 -29.53
N LEU A 184 -12.98 -5.17 -30.04
CA LEU A 184 -13.06 -6.56 -30.45
C LEU A 184 -12.61 -6.64 -31.91
N PRO A 185 -11.65 -7.50 -32.29
CA PRO A 185 -11.40 -7.79 -33.70
C PRO A 185 -12.53 -8.67 -34.24
N GLY A 186 -13.10 -8.25 -35.39
CA GLY A 186 -14.08 -9.01 -36.15
C GLY A 186 -13.45 -9.99 -37.13
#